data_AF-A0A0C2SK38-F1
#
_entry.id   AF-A0A0C2SK38-F1
#
_cell.length_a   1.000
_cell.length_b   1.000
_cell.length_c   1.000
_cell.angle_alpha   90.00
_cell.angle_beta   90.00
_cell.angle_gamma   90.00
#
_symmetry.space_group_name_H-M   'P 1'
#
loop_
_entity.id
_entity.type
_entity.pdbx_description
1 polymer ?
#
loop_
_entity_poly.entity_id
_entity_poly.type
_entity_poly.pdbx_seq_one_letter_code
_entity_poly.pdbx_strand_id
1 'polypeptide(L)'
;MPQFAPVVIIDGVDECSNEQLQRRFLTAIGNAVKDGRVPLRFLVCSRPEALIEETLDQFKDSTPQIDLATLDDSHRDVEKYLVDQFSATASKQGLDPTWPGQEIIEEIVFESSGNFILPSTLVRFISDDDYSPESQLDIVRKLKPHGKISPFALLDELYLEVLKRPPDQDFLKAFLALLVGRGSIEQDDLHEDDATLMNISEKDLHTKLRKMRSLLKFEPFIDIYHKSFLDFLQDSSRSGQYHVSKQAGLKRYLELVVDSVVQHVSMAIEQPNCHGTCRFRPKFKSVVEDYPPKIVLPFEDWQEALKPLLDFQNKLLNTSKPKPCFVTQVMRDLLLHLVLLQGKSDHIPAAHVPESNMNETVTEWISAPVTEVTQNIPEADLDSCLSALLSCLQKTGSIMVVDGAIIDHMSSLLAFDYDETATRVRQFPKLEFSSLT
;
A
#
# COMPACT_ATOMS: atom_id res chain seq x y z
N MET A 1 8.54 20.91 -37.50
CA MET A 1 9.18 19.77 -36.81
C MET A 1 8.20 18.63 -36.86
N PRO A 2 8.55 17.42 -37.34
CA PRO A 2 7.66 16.27 -37.19
C PRO A 2 7.42 16.07 -35.69
N GLN A 3 6.15 16.10 -35.27
CA GLN A 3 5.77 15.87 -33.90
C GLN A 3 5.87 14.37 -33.64
N PHE A 4 6.83 13.95 -32.83
CA PHE A 4 6.96 12.55 -32.46
C PHE A 4 5.70 12.11 -31.70
N ALA A 5 5.11 10.99 -32.12
CA ALA A 5 3.99 10.38 -31.40
C ALA A 5 4.42 10.08 -29.95
N PRO A 6 3.65 10.52 -28.92
CA PRO A 6 3.90 10.16 -27.54
C PRO A 6 4.01 8.64 -27.36
N VAL A 7 4.87 8.21 -26.43
CA VAL A 7 5.03 6.80 -26.07
C VAL A 7 4.34 6.57 -24.73
N VAL A 8 3.47 5.57 -24.68
CA VAL A 8 2.89 5.04 -23.46
C VAL A 8 3.69 3.80 -23.08
N ILE A 9 4.27 3.80 -21.89
CA ILE A 9 5.02 2.66 -21.35
C ILE A 9 4.12 1.96 -20.33
N ILE A 10 3.94 0.67 -20.50
CA ILE A 10 3.18 -0.19 -19.60
C ILE A 10 4.15 -1.27 -19.12
N ASP A 11 4.50 -1.20 -17.86
CA ASP A 11 5.48 -2.09 -17.24
C ASP A 11 4.80 -3.07 -16.29
N GLY A 12 5.17 -4.34 -16.36
CA GLY A 12 4.64 -5.41 -15.51
C GLY A 12 3.19 -5.80 -15.78
N VAL A 13 2.80 -6.02 -17.04
CA VAL A 13 1.41 -6.43 -17.36
C VAL A 13 0.99 -7.72 -16.66
N ASP A 14 1.92 -8.64 -16.45
CA ASP A 14 1.73 -9.91 -15.74
C ASP A 14 1.44 -9.75 -14.24
N GLU A 15 1.66 -8.56 -13.67
CA GLU A 15 1.26 -8.24 -12.30
C GLU A 15 -0.24 -7.89 -12.20
N CYS A 16 -0.95 -7.83 -13.33
CA CYS A 16 -2.40 -7.64 -13.35
C CYS A 16 -3.13 -8.93 -12.95
N SER A 17 -3.62 -8.98 -11.72
CA SER A 17 -4.33 -10.15 -11.17
C SER A 17 -5.68 -10.46 -11.84
N ASN A 18 -6.27 -9.50 -12.56
CA ASN A 18 -7.53 -9.69 -13.26
C ASN A 18 -7.27 -10.00 -14.74
N GLU A 19 -7.25 -11.28 -15.08
CA GLU A 19 -7.06 -11.79 -16.44
C GLU A 19 -8.03 -11.19 -17.47
N GLN A 20 -9.29 -10.95 -17.09
CA GLN A 20 -10.29 -10.36 -18.00
C GLN A 20 -9.95 -8.91 -18.32
N LEU A 21 -9.57 -8.14 -17.29
CA LEU A 21 -9.13 -6.76 -17.46
C LEU A 21 -7.85 -6.71 -18.29
N GLN A 22 -6.89 -7.60 -17.98
CA GLN A 22 -5.63 -7.74 -18.70
C GLN A 22 -5.86 -7.95 -20.20
N ARG A 23 -6.65 -8.97 -20.56
CA ARG A 23 -7.02 -9.24 -21.95
C ARG A 23 -7.75 -8.05 -22.60
N ARG A 24 -8.70 -7.43 -21.88
CA ARG A 24 -9.49 -6.31 -22.40
C ARG A 24 -8.62 -5.11 -22.75
N PHE A 25 -7.72 -4.69 -21.86
CA PHE A 25 -6.90 -3.50 -22.11
C PHE A 25 -5.82 -3.79 -23.17
N LEU A 26 -5.21 -4.97 -23.18
CA LEU A 26 -4.26 -5.38 -24.23
C LEU A 26 -4.94 -5.41 -25.61
N THR A 27 -6.18 -5.92 -25.69
CA THR A 27 -6.98 -5.89 -26.92
C THR A 27 -7.27 -4.46 -27.37
N ALA A 28 -7.59 -3.56 -26.43
CA ALA A 28 -7.81 -2.15 -26.74
C ALA A 28 -6.55 -1.48 -27.31
N ILE A 29 -5.37 -1.78 -26.74
CA ILE A 29 -4.08 -1.31 -27.25
C ILE A 29 -3.82 -1.87 -28.65
N GLY A 30 -4.00 -3.17 -28.85
CA GLY A 30 -3.81 -3.80 -30.17
C GLY A 30 -4.71 -3.18 -31.25
N ASN A 31 -5.97 -2.89 -30.92
CA ASN A 31 -6.90 -2.20 -31.81
C ASN A 31 -6.48 -0.76 -32.10
N ALA A 32 -5.98 -0.05 -31.08
CA ALA A 32 -5.47 1.31 -31.24
C ALA A 32 -4.23 1.35 -32.15
N VAL A 33 -3.33 0.37 -32.05
CA VAL A 33 -2.15 0.23 -32.91
C VAL A 33 -2.54 -0.03 -34.37
N LYS A 34 -3.63 -0.77 -34.61
CA LYS A 34 -4.18 -1.00 -35.97
C LYS A 34 -4.86 0.24 -36.56
N ASP A 35 -5.33 1.18 -35.73
CA ASP A 35 -5.97 2.41 -36.17
C ASP A 35 -4.95 3.55 -36.33
N GLY A 36 -4.55 3.83 -37.57
CA GLY A 36 -3.59 4.90 -37.90
C GLY A 36 -4.04 6.32 -37.50
N ARG A 37 -5.25 6.50 -36.97
CA ARG A 37 -5.72 7.76 -36.39
C ARG A 37 -5.29 7.95 -34.94
N VAL A 38 -4.86 6.90 -34.25
CA VAL A 38 -4.37 6.99 -32.87
C VAL A 38 -2.90 7.41 -32.89
N PRO A 39 -2.55 8.63 -32.42
CA PRO A 39 -1.19 9.14 -32.50
C PRO A 39 -0.31 8.67 -31.34
N LEU A 40 -0.44 7.41 -30.91
CA LEU A 40 0.28 6.85 -29.77
C LEU A 40 1.14 5.67 -30.19
N ARG A 41 2.28 5.52 -29.50
CA ARG A 41 3.11 4.32 -29.53
C ARG A 41 3.04 3.65 -28.17
N PHE A 42 3.05 2.33 -28.15
CA PHE A 42 3.00 1.56 -26.91
C PHE A 42 4.28 0.74 -26.77
N LEU A 43 4.88 0.76 -25.59
CA LEU A 43 5.89 -0.19 -25.15
C LEU A 43 5.29 -0.97 -23.99
N VAL A 44 5.15 -2.29 -24.18
CA VAL A 44 4.58 -3.19 -23.19
C VAL A 44 5.68 -4.14 -22.71
N CYS A 45 5.98 -4.09 -21.42
CA CYS A 45 6.95 -4.95 -20.76
C CYS A 45 6.19 -5.97 -19.89
N SER A 46 6.49 -7.26 -20.06
CA SER A 46 5.85 -8.32 -19.30
C SER A 46 6.62 -9.64 -19.38
N ARG A 47 6.38 -10.54 -18.42
CA ARG A 47 6.75 -11.96 -18.56
C ARG A 47 5.94 -12.64 -19.69
N PRO A 48 6.48 -13.69 -20.33
CA PRO A 48 5.81 -14.43 -21.40
C PRO A 48 4.71 -15.35 -20.85
N GLU A 49 3.69 -14.79 -20.21
CA GLU A 49 2.55 -15.56 -19.73
C GLU A 49 1.58 -15.85 -20.87
N ALA A 50 1.05 -17.07 -20.92
CA ALA A 50 0.30 -17.59 -22.06
C ALA A 50 -0.88 -16.70 -22.50
N LEU A 51 -1.58 -16.08 -21.54
CA LEU A 51 -2.71 -15.19 -21.83
C LEU A 51 -2.27 -13.89 -22.52
N ILE A 52 -1.13 -13.34 -22.09
CA ILE A 52 -0.55 -12.12 -22.65
C ILE A 52 -0.06 -12.39 -24.05
N GLU A 53 0.67 -13.50 -24.24
CA GLU A 53 1.12 -13.96 -25.55
C GLU A 53 -0.07 -14.19 -26.49
N GLU A 54 -1.07 -14.97 -26.09
CA GLU A 54 -2.27 -15.24 -26.89
C GLU A 54 -2.98 -13.95 -27.33
N THR A 55 -3.06 -12.95 -26.44
CA THR A 55 -3.73 -11.68 -26.73
C THR A 55 -2.92 -10.83 -27.69
N LEU A 56 -1.60 -10.68 -27.46
CA LEU A 56 -0.72 -9.89 -28.33
C LEU A 56 -0.48 -10.57 -29.68
N ASP A 57 -0.56 -11.90 -29.73
CA ASP A 57 -0.41 -12.70 -30.94
C ASP A 57 -1.40 -12.33 -32.05
N GLN A 58 -2.59 -11.85 -31.68
CA GLN A 58 -3.62 -11.35 -32.60
C GLN A 58 -3.20 -10.07 -33.35
N PHE A 59 -2.09 -9.45 -32.93
CA PHE A 59 -1.57 -8.18 -33.44
C PHE A 59 -0.10 -8.27 -33.88
N LYS A 60 0.48 -9.49 -33.99
CA LYS A 60 1.90 -9.74 -34.32
C LYS A 60 2.48 -8.90 -35.46
N ASP A 61 1.71 -8.70 -36.52
CA ASP A 61 2.14 -7.91 -37.69
C ASP A 61 2.41 -6.43 -37.38
N SER A 62 1.86 -5.92 -36.27
CA SER A 62 1.97 -4.52 -35.82
C SER A 62 2.63 -4.37 -34.45
N THR A 63 2.90 -5.48 -33.75
CA THR A 63 3.51 -5.51 -32.42
C THR A 63 4.80 -6.34 -32.45
N PRO A 64 5.94 -5.77 -32.86
CA PRO A 64 7.21 -6.48 -32.79
C PRO A 64 7.49 -6.87 -31.34
N GLN A 65 7.74 -8.16 -31.12
CA GLN A 65 8.11 -8.71 -29.82
C GLN A 65 9.63 -8.80 -29.72
N ILE A 66 10.15 -8.40 -28.55
CA ILE A 66 11.57 -8.46 -28.23
C ILE A 66 11.67 -9.37 -27.02
N ASP A 67 12.15 -10.59 -27.21
CA ASP A 67 12.41 -11.52 -26.12
C ASP A 67 13.80 -11.27 -25.54
N LEU A 68 13.85 -10.58 -24.41
CA LEU A 68 15.08 -10.26 -23.71
C LEU A 68 15.85 -11.50 -23.24
N ALA A 69 15.19 -12.64 -23.01
CA ALA A 69 15.85 -13.87 -22.61
C ALA A 69 16.64 -14.53 -23.75
N THR A 70 16.27 -14.26 -25.01
CA THR A 70 16.96 -14.81 -26.19
C THR A 70 18.04 -13.89 -26.75
N LEU A 71 17.98 -12.61 -26.40
CA LEU A 71 18.85 -11.57 -26.97
C LEU A 71 20.15 -11.41 -26.20
N ASP A 72 20.17 -11.70 -24.90
CA ASP A 72 21.32 -11.45 -24.06
C ASP A 72 21.75 -12.67 -23.26
N ASP A 73 23.07 -12.75 -23.03
CA ASP A 73 23.62 -13.66 -22.04
C ASP A 73 23.53 -12.95 -20.69
N SER A 74 22.40 -13.12 -20.01
CA SER A 74 22.16 -12.53 -18.69
C SER A 74 23.29 -12.84 -17.69
N HIS A 75 24.02 -13.96 -17.87
CA HIS A 75 25.17 -14.25 -17.02
C HIS A 75 26.33 -13.30 -17.29
N ARG A 76 26.60 -12.96 -18.55
CA ARG A 76 27.63 -11.99 -18.94
C ARG A 76 27.32 -10.59 -18.43
N ASP A 77 26.05 -10.20 -18.45
CA ASP A 77 25.61 -8.91 -17.91
C ASP A 77 25.75 -8.84 -16.38
N VAL A 78 25.38 -9.92 -15.69
CA VAL A 78 25.62 -10.05 -14.24
C VAL A 78 27.12 -10.03 -13.93
N GLU A 79 27.95 -10.75 -14.69
CA GLU A 79 29.41 -10.76 -14.52
C GLU A 79 29.97 -9.35 -14.66
N LYS A 80 29.61 -8.66 -15.75
CA LYS A 80 30.04 -7.27 -15.99
C LYS A 80 29.61 -6.34 -14.87
N TYR A 81 28.36 -6.44 -14.42
CA TYR A 81 27.86 -5.67 -13.30
C TYR A 81 28.69 -5.91 -12.03
N LEU A 82 28.97 -7.17 -11.69
CA LEU A 82 29.75 -7.52 -10.50
C LEU A 82 31.20 -7.01 -10.60
N VAL A 83 31.85 -7.17 -11.74
CA VAL A 83 33.21 -6.66 -11.99
C VAL A 83 33.25 -5.15 -11.79
N ASP A 84 32.33 -4.41 -12.40
CA ASP A 84 32.27 -2.95 -12.30
C ASP A 84 32.02 -2.48 -10.86
N GLN A 85 31.05 -3.10 -10.16
CA GLN A 85 30.69 -2.72 -8.80
C GLN A 85 31.76 -3.08 -7.77
N PHE A 86 32.37 -4.26 -7.87
CA PHE A 86 33.44 -4.66 -6.97
C PHE A 86 34.73 -3.89 -7.24
N SER A 87 35.05 -3.57 -8.49
CA SER A 87 36.18 -2.68 -8.82
C SER A 87 36.00 -1.28 -8.24
N ALA A 88 34.79 -0.73 -8.31
CA ALA A 88 34.45 0.54 -7.68
C ALA A 88 34.57 0.46 -6.16
N THR A 89 34.12 -0.64 -5.55
CA THR A 89 34.22 -0.89 -4.10
C THR A 89 35.67 -1.01 -3.66
N ALA A 90 36.49 -1.79 -4.36
CA ALA A 90 37.91 -1.95 -4.09
C ALA A 90 38.65 -0.60 -4.17
N SER A 91 38.37 0.18 -5.21
CA SER A 91 38.95 1.51 -5.38
C SER A 91 38.54 2.47 -4.26
N LYS A 92 37.26 2.49 -3.86
CA LYS A 92 36.74 3.36 -2.80
C LYS A 92 37.30 3.00 -1.42
N GLN A 93 37.45 1.71 -1.14
CA GLN A 93 37.83 1.20 0.18
C GLN A 93 39.33 0.84 0.29
N GLY A 94 40.11 1.08 -0.77
CA GLY A 94 41.56 0.84 -0.78
C GLY A 94 41.96 -0.64 -0.74
N LEU A 95 41.14 -1.53 -1.32
CA LEU A 95 41.42 -2.96 -1.44
C LEU A 95 42.31 -3.26 -2.65
N ASP A 96 42.75 -4.51 -2.77
CA ASP A 96 43.47 -4.98 -3.95
C ASP A 96 42.61 -4.79 -5.23
N PRO A 97 43.15 -4.25 -6.34
CA PRO A 97 42.40 -4.06 -7.58
C PRO A 97 41.83 -5.35 -8.20
N THR A 98 42.37 -6.51 -7.82
CA THR A 98 41.89 -7.83 -8.26
C THR A 98 40.83 -8.42 -7.31
N TRP A 99 40.52 -7.75 -6.20
CA TRP A 99 39.46 -8.15 -5.27
C TRP A 99 38.08 -8.10 -5.95
N PRO A 100 37.16 -9.05 -5.67
CA PRO A 100 37.29 -10.20 -4.77
C PRO A 100 37.99 -11.42 -5.38
N GLY A 101 38.40 -11.34 -6.65
CA GLY A 101 38.93 -12.45 -7.44
C GLY A 101 37.88 -13.01 -8.39
N GLN A 102 38.33 -13.41 -9.57
CA GLN A 102 37.44 -13.87 -10.65
C GLN A 102 36.62 -15.10 -10.26
N GLU A 103 37.20 -16.05 -9.50
CA GLU A 103 36.49 -17.27 -9.06
C GLU A 103 35.24 -16.95 -8.23
N ILE A 104 35.30 -15.92 -7.38
CA ILE A 104 34.16 -15.50 -6.55
C ILE A 104 33.08 -14.84 -7.41
N ILE A 105 33.49 -14.06 -8.42
CA ILE A 105 32.55 -13.45 -9.36
C ILE A 105 31.80 -14.54 -10.14
N GLU A 106 32.51 -15.53 -10.66
CA GLU A 106 31.94 -16.67 -11.40
C GLU A 106 30.96 -17.48 -10.53
N GLU A 107 31.28 -17.71 -9.26
CA GLU A 107 30.37 -18.36 -8.30
C GLU A 107 29.06 -17.57 -8.14
N ILE A 108 29.14 -16.25 -7.94
CA ILE A 108 27.94 -15.40 -7.81
C ILE A 108 27.14 -15.38 -9.12
N VAL A 109 27.79 -15.31 -10.28
CA VAL A 109 27.14 -15.34 -11.60
C VAL A 109 26.35 -16.64 -11.78
N PHE A 110 26.92 -17.77 -11.38
CA PHE A 110 26.27 -19.07 -11.43
C PHE A 110 25.04 -19.12 -10.50
N GLU A 111 25.21 -18.76 -9.22
CA GLU A 111 24.13 -18.75 -8.23
C GLU A 111 23.00 -17.77 -8.57
N SER A 112 23.31 -16.69 -9.30
CA SER A 112 22.31 -15.69 -9.71
C SER A 112 21.35 -16.23 -10.77
N SER A 113 21.70 -17.28 -11.51
CA SER A 113 20.88 -17.83 -12.60
C SER A 113 20.35 -16.75 -13.57
N GLY A 114 21.18 -15.74 -13.87
CA GLY A 114 20.83 -14.59 -14.71
C GLY A 114 19.95 -13.51 -14.06
N ASN A 115 19.52 -13.69 -12.80
CA ASN A 115 18.67 -12.71 -12.11
C ASN A 115 19.51 -11.69 -11.33
N PHE A 116 19.25 -10.40 -11.57
CA PHE A 116 19.96 -9.29 -10.93
C PHE A 116 19.64 -9.06 -9.45
N ILE A 117 18.58 -9.67 -8.90
CA ILE A 117 18.18 -9.43 -7.51
C ILE A 117 19.26 -9.89 -6.52
N LEU A 118 19.78 -11.10 -6.67
CA LEU A 118 20.84 -11.64 -5.83
C LEU A 118 22.15 -10.82 -5.94
N PRO A 119 22.74 -10.63 -7.14
CA PRO A 119 24.02 -9.94 -7.26
C PRO A 119 23.89 -8.47 -6.82
N SER A 120 22.79 -7.79 -7.11
CA SER A 120 22.60 -6.41 -6.66
C SER A 120 22.41 -6.30 -5.14
N THR A 121 21.70 -7.24 -4.49
CA THR A 121 21.60 -7.26 -3.03
C THR A 121 22.94 -7.60 -2.39
N LEU A 122 23.71 -8.53 -2.95
CA LEU A 122 25.06 -8.88 -2.50
C LEU A 122 26.02 -7.69 -2.58
N VAL A 123 26.06 -6.99 -3.72
CA VAL A 123 26.87 -5.79 -3.87
C VAL A 123 26.49 -4.76 -2.82
N ARG A 124 25.20 -4.45 -2.62
CA ARG A 124 24.79 -3.48 -1.58
C ARG A 124 25.15 -3.93 -0.16
N PHE A 125 25.14 -5.23 0.11
CA PHE A 125 25.51 -5.80 1.41
C PHE A 125 27.02 -5.74 1.65
N ILE A 126 27.81 -6.12 0.65
CA ILE A 126 29.27 -6.19 0.74
C ILE A 126 29.88 -4.79 0.72
N SER A 127 29.33 -3.88 -0.09
CA SER A 127 29.83 -2.52 -0.28
C SER A 127 29.23 -1.51 0.70
N ASP A 128 28.65 -1.96 1.82
CA ASP A 128 28.12 -1.08 2.86
C ASP A 128 29.28 -0.34 3.56
N ASP A 129 29.20 1.00 3.55
CA ASP A 129 30.23 1.89 4.10
C ASP A 129 30.48 1.72 5.61
N ASP A 130 29.55 1.09 6.33
CA ASP A 130 29.68 0.85 7.77
C ASP A 130 30.50 -0.42 8.09
N TYR A 131 30.88 -1.21 7.08
CA TYR A 131 31.53 -2.50 7.25
C TYR A 131 32.73 -2.70 6.31
N SER A 132 33.66 -3.58 6.68
CA SER A 132 34.73 -4.02 5.77
C SER A 132 34.15 -4.94 4.68
N PRO A 133 34.37 -4.66 3.38
CA PRO A 133 33.89 -5.53 2.30
C PRO A 133 34.43 -6.96 2.38
N GLU A 134 35.68 -7.14 2.82
CA GLU A 134 36.26 -8.47 3.00
C GLU A 134 35.52 -9.26 4.08
N SER A 135 35.18 -8.63 5.20
CA SER A 135 34.41 -9.26 6.27
C SER A 135 32.98 -9.59 5.84
N GLN A 136 32.35 -8.71 5.04
CA GLN A 136 31.02 -8.96 4.50
C GLN A 136 31.02 -10.11 3.48
N LEU A 137 32.04 -10.17 2.63
CA LEU A 137 32.21 -11.27 1.68
C LEU A 137 32.41 -12.60 2.40
N ASP A 138 33.17 -12.63 3.48
CA ASP A 138 33.34 -13.83 4.32
C ASP A 138 32.03 -14.30 4.97
N ILE A 139 31.10 -13.39 5.26
CA ILE A 139 29.75 -13.75 5.74
C ILE A 139 28.96 -14.39 4.60
N VAL A 140 28.95 -13.77 3.42
CA VAL A 140 28.25 -14.27 2.24
C VAL A 140 28.71 -15.68 1.88
N ARG A 141 30.01 -15.94 1.86
CA ARG A 141 30.59 -17.27 1.55
C ARG A 141 30.22 -18.36 2.57
N LYS A 142 29.76 -17.97 3.76
CA LYS A 142 29.30 -18.91 4.80
C LYS A 142 27.80 -19.16 4.73
N LEU A 143 27.05 -18.39 3.95
CA LEU A 143 25.64 -18.65 3.72
C LEU A 143 25.50 -19.99 3.02
N LYS A 144 24.71 -20.88 3.61
CA LYS A 144 24.41 -22.20 3.06
C LYS A 144 22.90 -22.38 3.05
N PRO A 145 22.28 -22.56 1.88
CA PRO A 145 20.87 -22.89 1.79
C PRO A 145 20.55 -24.16 2.59
N HIS A 146 19.71 -24.06 3.63
CA HIS A 146 19.34 -25.22 4.44
C HIS A 146 18.27 -26.07 3.74
N GLY A 147 18.70 -27.04 2.93
CA GLY A 147 17.85 -28.15 2.46
C GLY A 147 16.64 -27.77 1.59
N LYS A 148 16.57 -26.53 1.09
CA LYS A 148 15.51 -26.06 0.20
C LYS A 148 15.97 -26.09 -1.24
N ILE A 149 15.22 -26.80 -2.09
CA ILE A 149 15.31 -26.71 -3.55
C ILE A 149 14.47 -25.50 -3.96
N SER A 150 14.97 -24.29 -3.70
CA SER A 150 14.34 -23.04 -4.15
C SER A 150 15.37 -22.22 -4.94
N PRO A 151 14.99 -21.66 -6.10
CA PRO A 151 15.87 -20.76 -6.85
C PRO A 151 16.21 -19.48 -6.06
N PHE A 152 15.46 -19.18 -4.99
CA PHE A 152 15.70 -18.04 -4.11
C PHE A 152 16.44 -18.40 -2.83
N ALA A 153 16.91 -19.64 -2.65
CA ALA A 153 17.37 -20.09 -1.33
C ALA A 153 18.59 -19.29 -0.82
N LEU A 154 19.56 -18.96 -1.67
CA LEU A 154 20.69 -18.12 -1.28
C LEU A 154 20.26 -16.67 -1.00
N LEU A 155 19.32 -16.14 -1.77
CA LEU A 155 18.74 -14.80 -1.56
C LEU A 155 17.99 -14.74 -0.22
N ASP A 156 17.24 -15.78 0.12
CA ASP A 156 16.50 -15.88 1.39
C ASP A 156 17.46 -15.91 2.58
N GLU A 157 18.56 -16.69 2.50
CA GLU A 157 19.60 -16.69 3.53
C GLU A 157 20.25 -15.31 3.69
N LEU A 158 20.48 -14.60 2.57
CA LEU A 158 21.00 -13.23 2.61
C LEU A 158 20.01 -12.26 3.27
N TYR A 159 18.72 -12.34 2.94
CA TYR A 159 17.67 -11.54 3.59
C TYR A 159 17.61 -11.80 5.09
N LEU A 160 17.63 -13.07 5.51
CA LEU A 160 17.66 -13.47 6.92
C LEU A 160 18.91 -12.92 7.61
N GLU A 161 20.06 -12.94 6.96
CA GLU A 161 21.30 -12.43 7.55
C GLU A 161 21.26 -10.92 7.77
N VAL A 162 20.64 -10.16 6.86
CA VAL A 162 20.42 -8.72 7.05
C VAL A 162 19.44 -8.45 8.19
N LEU A 163 18.34 -9.21 8.26
CA LEU A 163 17.28 -9.05 9.26
C LEU A 163 17.75 -9.31 10.71
N LYS A 164 18.83 -10.09 10.90
CA LYS A 164 19.44 -10.31 12.23
C LYS A 164 20.26 -9.12 12.73
N ARG A 165 20.64 -8.17 11.87
CA ARG A 165 21.58 -7.09 12.22
C ARG A 165 21.02 -6.00 13.14
N PRO A 166 19.76 -5.53 12.95
CA PRO A 166 19.19 -4.52 13.83
C PRO A 166 19.11 -5.05 15.27
N PRO A 167 19.62 -4.34 16.28
CA PRO A 167 19.61 -4.82 17.66
C PRO A 167 18.20 -4.85 18.27
N ASP A 168 17.36 -3.91 17.86
CA ASP A 168 15.97 -3.78 18.30
C ASP A 168 15.06 -4.60 17.38
N GLN A 169 14.96 -5.90 17.66
CA GLN A 169 14.20 -6.84 16.83
C GLN A 169 12.69 -6.61 16.93
N ASP A 170 12.18 -6.10 18.04
CA ASP A 170 10.76 -5.79 18.21
C ASP A 170 10.38 -4.59 17.35
N PHE A 171 11.21 -3.52 17.37
CA PHE A 171 11.04 -2.39 16.46
C PHE A 171 11.12 -2.84 14.99
N LEU A 172 12.09 -3.68 14.64
CA LEU A 172 12.23 -4.18 13.28
C LEU A 172 10.97 -4.93 12.85
N LYS A 173 10.47 -5.88 13.66
CA LYS A 173 9.25 -6.64 13.33
C LYS A 173 8.02 -5.74 13.18
N ALA A 174 7.88 -4.73 14.04
CA ALA A 174 6.82 -3.73 13.91
C ALA A 174 6.94 -2.94 12.60
N PHE A 175 8.15 -2.54 12.21
CA PHE A 175 8.40 -1.86 10.93
C PHE A 175 8.15 -2.77 9.72
N LEU A 176 8.54 -4.04 9.77
CA LEU A 176 8.25 -4.99 8.67
C LEU A 176 6.74 -5.19 8.49
N ALA A 177 5.98 -5.23 9.59
CA ALA A 177 4.53 -5.31 9.53
C ALA A 177 3.89 -4.04 8.95
N LEU A 178 4.39 -2.86 9.34
CA LEU A 178 4.04 -1.58 8.72
C LEU A 178 4.34 -1.60 7.21
N LEU A 179 5.53 -2.05 6.82
CA LEU A 179 6.00 -2.11 5.44
C LEU A 179 5.11 -3.01 4.57
N VAL A 180 4.78 -4.21 5.05
CA VAL A 180 3.83 -5.13 4.39
C VAL A 180 2.43 -4.53 4.33
N GLY A 181 1.97 -3.91 5.42
CA GLY A 181 0.67 -3.25 5.48
C GLY A 181 0.54 -2.12 4.46
N ARG A 182 1.46 -1.16 4.46
CA ARG A 182 1.44 -0.05 3.51
C ARG A 182 1.63 -0.50 2.07
N GLY A 183 2.51 -1.47 1.82
CA GLY A 183 2.72 -2.04 0.49
C GLY A 183 1.53 -2.85 -0.04
N SER A 184 0.54 -3.13 0.82
CA SER A 184 -0.71 -3.81 0.47
C SER A 184 -1.85 -2.86 0.14
N ILE A 185 -1.66 -1.55 0.32
CA ILE A 185 -2.65 -0.49 0.07
C ILE A 185 -2.29 0.18 -1.25
N GLU A 186 -3.27 0.30 -2.16
CA GLU A 186 -3.11 1.00 -3.43
C GLU A 186 -3.16 2.53 -3.24
N GLN A 187 -2.12 3.08 -2.61
CA GLN A 187 -1.99 4.50 -2.31
C GLN A 187 -0.52 4.92 -2.30
N ASP A 188 -0.21 5.98 -3.04
CA ASP A 188 1.11 6.57 -3.06
C ASP A 188 1.41 7.38 -1.78
N ASP A 189 2.69 7.63 -1.54
CA ASP A 189 3.22 8.49 -0.48
C ASP A 189 2.97 8.04 0.98
N LEU A 190 2.43 6.84 1.21
CA LEU A 190 2.19 6.34 2.58
C LEU A 190 3.48 6.21 3.42
N HIS A 191 4.64 6.07 2.78
CA HIS A 191 5.94 6.02 3.45
C HIS A 191 6.27 7.32 4.20
N GLU A 192 5.67 8.46 3.85
CA GLU A 192 5.89 9.74 4.53
C GLU A 192 5.40 9.70 5.99
N ASP A 193 4.45 8.83 6.30
CA ASP A 193 3.92 8.67 7.65
C ASP A 193 4.71 7.66 8.49
N ASP A 194 5.68 6.92 7.92
CA ASP A 194 6.34 5.79 8.60
C ASP A 194 6.94 6.18 9.95
N ALA A 195 7.63 7.33 10.03
CA ALA A 195 8.21 7.82 11.28
C ALA A 195 7.13 8.19 12.31
N THR A 196 6.05 8.82 11.85
CA THR A 196 4.92 9.23 12.70
C THR A 196 4.16 8.02 13.23
N LEU A 197 3.88 7.03 12.37
CA LEU A 197 3.22 5.78 12.74
C LEU A 197 4.06 4.95 13.71
N MET A 198 5.40 4.97 13.55
CA MET A 198 6.33 4.33 14.48
C MET A 198 6.62 5.18 15.74
N ASN A 199 5.98 6.35 15.88
CA ASN A 199 6.11 7.29 16.99
C ASN A 199 7.57 7.66 17.33
N ILE A 200 8.37 7.96 16.30
CA ILE A 200 9.76 8.39 16.42
C ILE A 200 10.08 9.52 15.43
N SER A 201 11.25 10.15 15.56
CA SER A 201 11.70 11.11 14.54
C SER A 201 12.18 10.39 13.28
N GLU A 202 12.11 11.04 12.11
CA GLU A 202 12.68 10.50 10.86
C GLU A 202 14.15 10.13 11.02
N LYS A 203 14.92 10.96 11.73
CA LYS A 203 16.33 10.69 12.03
C LYS A 203 16.51 9.40 12.83
N ASP A 204 15.66 9.14 13.81
CA ASP A 204 15.72 7.93 14.62
C ASP A 204 15.27 6.71 13.80
N LEU A 205 14.28 6.87 12.92
CA LEU A 205 13.85 5.82 11.99
C LEU A 205 15.00 5.41 11.08
N HIS A 206 15.66 6.40 10.44
CA HIS A 206 16.85 6.18 9.63
C HIS A 206 17.97 5.49 10.42
N THR A 207 18.19 5.90 11.68
CA THR A 207 19.23 5.33 12.53
C THR A 207 18.93 3.88 12.91
N LYS A 208 17.69 3.57 13.30
CA LYS A 208 17.26 2.22 13.69
C LYS A 208 17.29 1.25 12.50
N LEU A 209 16.94 1.72 11.31
CA LEU A 209 16.91 0.90 10.10
C LEU A 209 18.24 0.91 9.33
N ARG A 210 19.23 1.70 9.73
CA ARG A 210 20.51 1.88 9.02
C ARG A 210 21.18 0.58 8.56
N LYS A 211 21.10 -0.48 9.37
CA LYS A 211 21.71 -1.80 9.06
C LYS A 211 20.95 -2.62 8.01
N MET A 212 19.83 -2.10 7.51
CA MET A 212 18.98 -2.70 6.47
C MET A 212 19.25 -2.10 5.08
N ARG A 213 20.29 -1.29 4.89
CA ARG A 213 20.61 -0.57 3.63
C ARG A 213 20.81 -1.44 2.39
N SER A 214 21.06 -2.73 2.56
CA SER A 214 21.11 -3.67 1.44
C SER A 214 19.72 -4.04 0.90
N LEU A 215 18.68 -3.87 1.72
CA LEU A 215 17.28 -4.21 1.40
C LEU A 215 16.39 -2.97 1.25
N LEU A 216 16.72 -1.91 1.99
CA LEU A 216 15.99 -0.65 2.00
C LEU A 216 16.78 0.45 1.31
N LYS A 217 16.14 1.12 0.37
CA LYS A 217 16.48 2.45 -0.13
C LYS A 217 16.13 3.46 0.96
N PHE A 218 16.95 4.49 1.14
CA PHE A 218 16.71 5.55 2.13
C PHE A 218 16.44 6.91 1.50
N GLU A 219 16.59 7.03 0.18
CA GLU A 219 16.49 8.30 -0.56
C GLU A 219 15.57 8.13 -1.77
N PRO A 220 14.59 9.01 -2.01
CA PRO A 220 14.24 10.17 -1.18
C PRO A 220 13.50 9.80 0.13
N PHE A 221 13.14 8.53 0.31
CA PHE A 221 12.45 8.01 1.49
C PHE A 221 12.80 6.54 1.71
N ILE A 222 12.40 5.99 2.86
CA ILE A 222 12.63 4.58 3.20
C ILE A 222 11.66 3.69 2.43
N ASP A 223 12.19 2.88 1.52
CA ASP A 223 11.42 1.88 0.80
C ASP A 223 12.25 0.67 0.40
N ILE A 224 11.62 -0.38 -0.11
CA ILE A 224 12.35 -1.56 -0.60
C ILE A 224 13.03 -1.30 -1.94
N TYR A 225 14.17 -1.95 -2.19
CA TYR A 225 14.74 -1.96 -3.55
C TYR A 225 13.94 -2.80 -4.54
N HIS A 226 13.28 -3.86 -4.05
CA HIS A 226 12.62 -4.83 -4.92
C HIS A 226 11.49 -5.57 -4.21
N LYS A 227 10.41 -5.84 -4.94
CA LYS A 227 9.19 -6.52 -4.45
C LYS A 227 9.45 -7.92 -3.89
N SER A 228 10.47 -8.62 -4.39
CA SER A 228 10.87 -9.95 -3.88
C SER A 228 11.12 -10.00 -2.37
N PHE A 229 11.48 -8.87 -1.74
CA PHE A 229 11.62 -8.80 -0.29
C PHE A 229 10.25 -8.83 0.41
N LEU A 230 9.23 -8.15 -0.13
CA LEU A 230 7.84 -8.28 0.36
C LEU A 230 7.31 -9.70 0.14
N ASP A 231 7.62 -10.32 -1.00
CA ASP A 231 7.21 -11.70 -1.28
C ASP A 231 7.86 -12.68 -0.28
N PHE A 232 9.13 -12.45 0.08
CA PHE A 232 9.82 -13.20 1.11
C PHE A 232 9.15 -13.04 2.49
N LEU A 233 8.83 -11.82 2.91
CA LEU A 233 8.15 -11.57 4.18
C LEU A 233 6.75 -12.21 4.23
N GLN A 234 6.06 -12.29 3.11
CA GLN A 234 4.72 -12.86 3.03
C GLN A 234 4.71 -14.40 2.89
N ASP A 235 5.87 -15.03 2.74
CA ASP A 235 6.03 -16.48 2.73
C ASP A 235 6.67 -16.96 4.03
N SER A 236 5.86 -17.62 4.88
CA SER A 236 6.30 -18.12 6.18
C SER A 236 7.37 -19.21 6.09
N SER A 237 7.36 -19.98 5.01
CA SER A 237 8.36 -21.02 4.78
C SER A 237 9.73 -20.40 4.51
N ARG A 238 9.78 -19.21 3.90
CA ARG A 238 11.01 -18.49 3.54
C ARG A 238 11.52 -17.60 4.67
N SER A 239 10.65 -16.77 5.26
CA SER A 239 11.02 -15.74 6.24
C SER A 239 11.00 -16.18 7.70
N GLY A 240 10.37 -17.31 8.02
CA GLY A 240 10.33 -17.86 9.37
C GLY A 240 9.77 -16.86 10.39
N GLN A 241 10.58 -16.49 11.39
CA GLN A 241 10.16 -15.57 12.46
C GLN A 241 9.90 -14.12 12.01
N TYR A 242 10.27 -13.77 10.77
CA TYR A 242 10.05 -12.44 10.18
C TYR A 242 8.79 -12.40 9.29
N HIS A 243 8.07 -13.52 9.19
CA HIS A 243 6.88 -13.61 8.38
C HIS A 243 5.80 -12.63 8.82
N VAL A 244 5.23 -11.92 7.85
CA VAL A 244 4.04 -11.08 8.01
C VAL A 244 3.09 -11.38 6.86
N SER A 245 1.91 -11.90 7.16
CA SER A 245 0.85 -12.06 6.15
C SER A 245 0.28 -10.70 5.74
N LYS A 246 -0.29 -10.62 4.53
CA LYS A 246 -0.98 -9.40 4.05
C LYS A 246 -2.00 -8.87 5.05
N GLN A 247 -2.84 -9.76 5.60
CA GLN A 247 -3.85 -9.40 6.60
C GLN A 247 -3.22 -8.89 7.90
N ALA A 248 -2.18 -9.55 8.41
CA ALA A 248 -1.49 -9.11 9.62
C ALA A 248 -0.81 -7.75 9.43
N GLY A 249 -0.21 -7.50 8.26
CA GLY A 249 0.38 -6.21 7.91
C GLY A 249 -0.67 -5.11 7.84
N LEU A 250 -1.79 -5.33 7.14
CA LEU A 250 -2.90 -4.37 7.04
C LEU A 250 -3.51 -4.06 8.42
N LYS A 251 -3.73 -5.08 9.25
CA LYS A 251 -4.21 -4.92 10.63
C LYS A 251 -3.23 -4.08 11.44
N ARG A 252 -1.93 -4.40 11.37
CA ARG A 252 -0.91 -3.65 12.08
C ARG A 252 -0.82 -2.21 11.61
N TYR A 253 -0.94 -1.95 10.31
CA TYR A 253 -1.00 -0.60 9.76
C TYR A 253 -2.18 0.18 10.34
N LEU A 254 -3.37 -0.42 10.38
CA LEU A 254 -4.57 0.18 10.98
C LEU A 254 -4.39 0.48 12.47
N GLU A 255 -3.82 -0.44 13.24
CA GLU A 255 -3.50 -0.22 14.66
C GLU A 255 -2.57 1.00 14.84
N LEU A 256 -1.52 1.12 14.03
CA LEU A 256 -0.59 2.26 14.11
C LEU A 256 -1.28 3.59 13.76
N VAL A 257 -2.19 3.58 12.78
CA VAL A 257 -3.03 4.76 12.46
C VAL A 257 -3.90 5.13 13.66
N VAL A 258 -4.57 4.15 14.28
CA VAL A 258 -5.41 4.37 15.47
C VAL A 258 -4.59 4.92 16.63
N ASP A 259 -3.42 4.33 16.92
CA ASP A 259 -2.53 4.77 17.99
C ASP A 259 -2.07 6.22 17.75
N SER A 260 -1.68 6.55 16.51
CA SER A 260 -1.29 7.91 16.11
C SER A 260 -2.43 8.92 16.31
N VAL A 261 -3.66 8.55 15.91
CA VAL A 261 -4.86 9.38 16.09
C VAL A 261 -5.15 9.59 17.58
N VAL A 262 -5.18 8.53 18.39
CA VAL A 262 -5.45 8.61 19.83
C VAL A 262 -4.41 9.47 20.54
N GLN A 263 -3.12 9.28 20.23
CA GLN A 263 -2.03 10.07 20.82
C GLN A 263 -2.19 11.55 20.47
N HIS A 264 -2.42 11.86 19.20
CA HIS A 264 -2.53 13.25 18.73
C HIS A 264 -3.75 13.96 19.32
N VAL A 265 -4.92 13.31 19.34
CA VAL A 265 -6.14 13.92 19.92
C VAL A 265 -5.98 14.05 21.44
N SER A 266 -5.35 13.09 22.12
CA SER A 266 -5.06 13.19 23.56
C SER A 266 -4.20 14.41 23.89
N MET A 267 -3.08 14.60 23.18
CA MET A 267 -2.21 15.77 23.34
C MET A 267 -2.98 17.08 23.13
N ALA A 268 -3.94 17.06 22.21
CA ALA A 268 -4.65 18.25 21.82
C ALA A 268 -5.78 18.66 22.77
N ILE A 269 -6.33 17.71 23.53
CA ILE A 269 -7.20 17.97 24.69
C ILE A 269 -6.39 18.62 25.81
N GLU A 270 -5.20 18.09 26.11
CA GLU A 270 -4.33 18.62 27.18
C GLU A 270 -3.78 20.02 26.86
N GLN A 271 -3.60 20.33 25.57
CA GLN A 271 -3.08 21.61 25.10
C GLN A 271 -4.01 22.27 24.07
N PRO A 272 -5.11 22.92 24.49
CA PRO A 272 -6.15 23.45 23.58
C PRO A 272 -5.66 24.45 22.52
N ASN A 273 -4.51 25.08 22.75
CA ASN A 273 -3.89 26.02 21.82
C ASN A 273 -3.15 25.34 20.65
N CYS A 274 -2.88 24.04 20.70
CA CYS A 274 -2.18 23.34 19.60
C CYS A 274 -3.06 23.19 18.34
N HIS A 275 -4.39 23.14 18.49
CA HIS A 275 -5.32 22.97 17.38
C HIS A 275 -5.52 24.22 16.52
N GLY A 276 -5.29 25.42 17.07
CA GLY A 276 -5.32 26.68 16.28
C GLY A 276 -4.24 26.73 15.20
N THR A 277 -3.24 25.84 15.29
CA THR A 277 -2.09 25.70 14.40
C THR A 277 -1.89 24.26 13.93
N CYS A 278 -2.93 23.40 13.95
CA CYS A 278 -2.80 22.00 13.55
C CYS A 278 -2.44 21.89 12.05
N ARG A 279 -1.13 21.79 11.78
CA ARG A 279 -0.55 21.63 10.44
C ARG A 279 -0.28 20.17 10.08
N PHE A 280 -0.55 19.24 10.99
CA PHE A 280 -0.34 17.83 10.76
C PHE A 280 -1.35 17.33 9.72
N ARG A 281 -0.83 16.86 8.58
CA ARG A 281 -1.58 16.38 7.42
C ARG A 281 -1.08 14.98 7.07
N PRO A 282 -1.55 13.95 7.80
CA PRO A 282 -1.10 12.60 7.54
C PRO A 282 -1.56 12.11 6.17
N LYS A 283 -0.70 11.38 5.45
CA LYS A 283 -1.06 10.75 4.16
C LYS A 283 -2.05 9.61 4.36
N PHE A 284 -2.01 8.93 5.52
CA PHE A 284 -2.94 7.88 5.92
C PHE A 284 -4.40 8.36 6.01
N LYS A 285 -4.67 9.67 6.00
CA LYS A 285 -6.04 10.16 5.83
C LYS A 285 -6.67 9.62 4.53
N SER A 286 -5.91 9.63 3.44
CA SER A 286 -6.40 9.17 2.11
C SER A 286 -6.75 7.68 2.06
N VAL A 287 -6.39 6.93 3.10
CA VAL A 287 -6.67 5.50 3.25
C VAL A 287 -8.09 5.27 3.78
N VAL A 288 -8.62 6.23 4.55
CA VAL A 288 -9.90 6.12 5.25
C VAL A 288 -10.90 7.21 4.89
N GLU A 289 -10.54 8.16 4.00
CA GLU A 289 -11.47 9.24 3.62
C GLU A 289 -12.63 8.76 2.72
N ASP A 290 -12.41 7.70 1.93
CA ASP A 290 -13.40 7.13 1.02
C ASP A 290 -14.07 5.89 1.61
N TYR A 291 -15.30 5.60 1.17
CA TYR A 291 -15.99 4.33 1.43
C TYR A 291 -16.15 3.52 0.12
N PRO A 292 -15.83 2.22 0.12
CA PRO A 292 -15.18 1.46 1.20
C PRO A 292 -13.74 1.95 1.47
N PRO A 293 -13.22 1.79 2.70
CA PRO A 293 -11.85 2.19 3.02
C PRO A 293 -10.86 1.34 2.22
N LYS A 294 -9.68 1.90 1.92
CA LYS A 294 -8.64 1.17 1.17
C LYS A 294 -8.04 0.00 1.96
N ILE A 295 -8.25 -0.02 3.28
CA ILE A 295 -7.89 -1.15 4.14
C ILE A 295 -9.01 -2.20 4.09
N VAL A 296 -8.75 -3.32 3.42
CA VAL A 296 -9.66 -4.45 3.35
C VAL A 296 -9.28 -5.49 4.40
N LEU A 297 -10.06 -5.56 5.48
CA LEU A 297 -9.90 -6.49 6.59
C LEU A 297 -11.27 -7.03 7.03
N PRO A 298 -11.33 -8.24 7.65
CA PRO A 298 -12.53 -8.71 8.33
C PRO A 298 -13.01 -7.73 9.40
N PHE A 299 -14.31 -7.75 9.68
CA PHE A 299 -14.92 -6.85 10.67
C PHE A 299 -14.29 -7.02 12.06
N GLU A 300 -13.93 -8.24 12.45
CA GLU A 300 -13.34 -8.55 13.76
C GLU A 300 -11.98 -7.86 13.92
N ASP A 301 -11.17 -7.83 12.86
CA ASP A 301 -9.87 -7.17 12.87
C ASP A 301 -10.01 -5.64 12.92
N TRP A 302 -11.00 -5.08 12.22
CA TRP A 302 -11.36 -3.66 12.34
C TRP A 302 -11.80 -3.34 13.77
N GLN A 303 -12.67 -4.14 14.36
CA GLN A 303 -13.18 -3.94 15.71
C GLN A 303 -12.06 -4.02 16.75
N GLU A 304 -11.14 -4.97 16.61
CA GLU A 304 -9.99 -5.11 17.51
C GLU A 304 -9.04 -3.92 17.39
N ALA A 305 -8.66 -3.55 16.16
CA ALA A 305 -7.72 -2.45 15.91
C ALA A 305 -8.27 -1.09 16.37
N LEU A 306 -9.59 -0.86 16.25
CA LEU A 306 -10.23 0.40 16.65
C LEU A 306 -10.60 0.46 18.14
N LYS A 307 -10.41 -0.61 18.90
CA LYS A 307 -10.75 -0.65 20.33
C LYS A 307 -10.15 0.52 21.15
N PRO A 308 -8.86 0.89 21.00
CA PRO A 308 -8.30 2.05 21.70
C PRO A 308 -9.03 3.35 21.36
N LEU A 309 -9.48 3.50 20.11
CA LEU A 309 -10.23 4.68 19.66
C LEU A 309 -11.62 4.73 20.27
N LEU A 310 -12.32 3.59 20.37
CA LEU A 310 -13.64 3.48 21.00
C LEU A 310 -13.57 3.79 22.50
N ASP A 311 -12.59 3.22 23.20
CA ASP A 311 -12.34 3.50 24.62
C ASP A 311 -12.02 4.98 24.84
N PHE A 312 -11.31 5.59 23.89
CA PHE A 312 -10.99 7.01 23.90
C PHE A 312 -12.21 7.91 23.59
N GLN A 313 -13.08 7.52 22.66
CA GLN A 313 -14.32 8.25 22.34
C GLN A 313 -15.22 8.37 23.57
N ASN A 314 -15.35 7.32 24.38
CA ASN A 314 -16.11 7.35 25.62
C ASN A 314 -15.55 8.37 26.64
N LYS A 315 -14.24 8.60 26.63
CA LYS A 315 -13.61 9.64 27.46
C LYS A 315 -13.87 11.03 26.91
N LEU A 316 -13.83 11.19 25.58
CA LEU A 316 -14.11 12.45 24.88
C LEU A 316 -15.53 12.97 25.12
N LEU A 317 -16.52 12.09 25.26
CA LEU A 317 -17.91 12.48 25.59
C LEU A 317 -18.01 13.24 26.92
N ASN A 318 -17.01 13.08 27.81
CA ASN A 318 -16.95 13.72 29.12
C ASN A 318 -16.00 14.94 29.16
N THR A 319 -15.42 15.36 28.04
CA THR A 319 -14.47 16.49 27.94
C THR A 319 -14.89 17.51 26.89
N SER A 320 -14.21 18.66 26.82
CA SER A 320 -14.45 19.68 25.79
C SER A 320 -14.19 19.11 24.39
N LYS A 321 -15.16 19.28 23.48
CA LYS A 321 -15.08 18.77 22.09
C LYS A 321 -13.81 19.29 21.40
N PRO A 322 -13.01 18.42 20.76
CA PRO A 322 -11.82 18.83 20.04
C PRO A 322 -12.22 19.68 18.81
N LYS A 323 -11.40 20.69 18.49
CA LYS A 323 -11.62 21.53 17.31
C LYS A 323 -11.45 20.70 16.02
N PRO A 324 -12.17 21.02 14.94
CA PRO A 324 -11.99 20.33 13.66
C PRO A 324 -10.56 20.47 13.12
N CYS A 325 -9.91 19.34 12.88
CA CYS A 325 -8.65 19.21 12.15
C CYS A 325 -8.58 17.87 11.39
N PHE A 326 -7.55 17.69 10.56
CA PHE A 326 -7.36 16.48 9.76
C PHE A 326 -7.39 15.20 10.61
N VAL A 327 -6.73 15.18 11.77
CA VAL A 327 -6.71 13.99 12.64
C VAL A 327 -8.09 13.69 13.25
N THR A 328 -8.81 14.72 13.69
CA THR A 328 -10.18 14.51 14.21
C THR A 328 -11.14 14.06 13.11
N GLN A 329 -10.87 14.40 11.84
CA GLN A 329 -11.61 13.89 10.70
C GLN A 329 -11.29 12.40 10.51
N VAL A 330 -10.01 12.01 10.48
CA VAL A 330 -9.60 10.59 10.41
C VAL A 330 -10.25 9.75 11.53
N MET A 331 -10.28 10.27 12.76
CA MET A 331 -10.98 9.61 13.87
C MET A 331 -12.46 9.36 13.56
N ARG A 332 -13.16 10.35 13.00
CA ARG A 332 -14.58 10.24 12.63
C ARG A 332 -14.77 9.23 11.50
N ASP A 333 -13.93 9.31 10.47
CA ASP A 333 -13.98 8.43 9.31
C ASP A 333 -13.78 6.96 9.73
N LEU A 334 -12.79 6.68 10.59
CA LEU A 334 -12.54 5.35 11.17
C LEU A 334 -13.76 4.81 11.92
N LEU A 335 -14.37 5.62 12.79
CA LEU A 335 -15.55 5.21 13.57
C LEU A 335 -16.77 4.98 12.65
N LEU A 336 -16.93 5.79 11.61
CA LEU A 336 -17.99 5.62 10.62
C LEU A 336 -17.82 4.33 9.84
N HIS A 337 -16.60 4.01 9.39
CA HIS A 337 -16.29 2.75 8.71
C HIS A 337 -16.68 1.56 9.58
N LEU A 338 -16.38 1.59 10.88
CA LEU A 338 -16.75 0.51 11.79
C LEU A 338 -18.27 0.30 11.85
N VAL A 339 -19.05 1.38 11.96
CA VAL A 339 -20.53 1.31 11.98
C VAL A 339 -21.08 0.75 10.67
N LEU A 340 -20.55 1.21 9.54
CA LEU A 340 -20.97 0.74 8.21
C LEU A 340 -20.60 -0.73 7.97
N LEU A 341 -19.44 -1.17 8.45
CA LEU A 341 -19.00 -2.56 8.38
C LEU A 341 -19.84 -3.48 9.28
N GLN A 342 -20.22 -3.01 10.47
CA GLN A 342 -21.13 -3.74 11.37
C GLN A 342 -22.47 -4.00 10.68
N GLY A 343 -23.08 -2.97 10.08
CA GLY A 343 -24.34 -3.10 9.36
C GLY A 343 -24.30 -4.10 8.20
N LYS A 344 -23.14 -4.27 7.54
CA LYS A 344 -22.95 -5.31 6.51
C LYS A 344 -22.79 -6.72 7.10
N SER A 345 -22.12 -6.85 8.24
CA SER A 345 -21.92 -8.14 8.92
C SER A 345 -23.25 -8.75 9.40
N ASP A 346 -24.13 -7.91 9.97
CA ASP A 346 -25.46 -8.34 10.44
C ASP A 346 -26.41 -8.79 9.31
N HIS A 347 -26.08 -8.48 8.05
CA HIS A 347 -26.84 -8.85 6.85
C HIS A 347 -26.36 -10.11 6.13
N ILE A 348 -25.46 -10.92 6.71
CA ILE A 348 -25.08 -12.24 6.18
C ILE A 348 -25.74 -13.35 7.01
N PRO A 349 -26.94 -13.87 6.64
CA PRO A 349 -27.42 -15.11 7.21
C PRO A 349 -26.59 -16.26 6.66
N ALA A 350 -26.07 -17.11 7.55
CA ALA A 350 -25.46 -18.37 7.21
C ALA A 350 -26.41 -19.22 6.33
N ALA A 351 -26.06 -19.39 5.06
CA ALA A 351 -26.69 -20.36 4.18
C ALA A 351 -25.64 -21.36 3.70
N HIS A 352 -25.85 -22.61 4.10
CA HIS A 352 -25.12 -23.78 3.62
C HIS A 352 -25.49 -24.11 2.15
N VAL A 353 -24.46 -24.29 1.30
CA VAL A 353 -24.29 -25.32 0.22
C VAL A 353 -25.04 -25.09 -1.13
N PRO A 354 -24.61 -25.59 -2.33
CA PRO A 354 -23.33 -26.14 -2.85
C PRO A 354 -22.77 -25.42 -4.12
N GLU A 355 -21.60 -25.88 -4.61
CA GLU A 355 -21.01 -25.60 -5.93
C GLU A 355 -22.03 -25.55 -7.10
N SER A 356 -21.98 -24.50 -7.93
CA SER A 356 -22.06 -24.59 -9.41
C SER A 356 -21.83 -23.23 -10.10
N ASN A 357 -21.45 -23.33 -11.38
CA ASN A 357 -20.83 -22.35 -12.26
C ASN A 357 -21.62 -21.08 -12.63
N MET A 358 -20.81 -20.08 -13.05
CA MET A 358 -20.99 -19.11 -14.15
C MET A 358 -21.82 -17.82 -13.95
N ASN A 359 -21.06 -16.72 -14.07
CA ASN A 359 -21.25 -15.53 -14.91
C ASN A 359 -22.16 -14.35 -14.48
N GLU A 360 -21.56 -13.17 -14.75
CA GLU A 360 -22.11 -11.84 -15.07
C GLU A 360 -22.14 -10.71 -14.01
N THR A 361 -21.01 -9.98 -14.01
CA THR A 361 -20.82 -8.50 -14.03
C THR A 361 -22.05 -7.59 -14.15
N VAL A 362 -22.06 -6.48 -13.38
CA VAL A 362 -22.19 -5.11 -13.92
C VAL A 362 -21.45 -4.10 -13.02
N THR A 363 -20.39 -3.54 -13.57
CA THR A 363 -19.74 -2.26 -13.22
C THR A 363 -20.51 -1.07 -13.80
N GLU A 364 -20.49 0.08 -13.13
CA GLU A 364 -20.10 1.42 -13.67
C GLU A 364 -20.68 2.56 -12.81
N TRP A 365 -19.97 3.72 -12.83
CA TRP A 365 -20.41 5.14 -12.73
C TRP A 365 -19.41 5.92 -11.87
N ILE A 366 -18.28 6.36 -12.44
CA ILE A 366 -17.99 7.67 -13.09
C ILE A 366 -17.78 8.83 -12.09
N SER A 367 -16.54 9.34 -12.12
CA SER A 367 -16.04 10.57 -11.51
C SER A 367 -16.65 11.85 -12.11
N ALA A 368 -16.86 12.89 -11.29
CA ALA A 368 -17.05 14.29 -11.74
C ALA A 368 -16.68 15.30 -10.61
N PRO A 369 -16.37 16.57 -10.92
CA PRO A 369 -15.28 17.33 -10.28
C PRO A 369 -15.67 18.20 -9.07
N VAL A 370 -14.63 18.50 -8.28
CA VAL A 370 -14.60 19.45 -7.17
C VAL A 370 -14.85 20.88 -7.65
N THR A 371 -15.79 21.58 -7.02
CA THR A 371 -15.81 23.05 -6.95
C THR A 371 -16.15 23.54 -5.55
N GLU A 372 -15.32 24.46 -5.06
CA GLU A 372 -15.35 25.20 -3.80
C GLU A 372 -16.73 25.78 -3.46
N VAL A 373 -17.20 25.61 -2.22
CA VAL A 373 -17.69 26.71 -1.35
C VAL A 373 -17.54 26.27 0.12
N THR A 374 -16.48 26.74 0.77
CA THR A 374 -16.37 26.82 2.23
C THR A 374 -17.17 28.02 2.72
N GLN A 375 -18.33 27.80 3.35
CA GLN A 375 -19.00 28.83 4.16
C GLN A 375 -19.59 28.24 5.44
N ASN A 376 -18.97 28.60 6.56
CA ASN A 376 -19.51 28.78 7.92
C ASN A 376 -20.81 28.04 8.25
N ILE A 377 -20.70 26.88 8.91
CA ILE A 377 -21.86 26.23 9.56
C ILE A 377 -21.88 26.69 11.04
N PRO A 378 -22.95 27.34 11.51
CA PRO A 378 -23.15 27.67 12.92
C PRO A 378 -23.20 26.38 13.76
N GLU A 379 -22.98 26.45 15.07
CA GLU A 379 -23.31 25.35 15.99
C GLU A 379 -24.77 24.93 15.75
N ALA A 380 -24.98 23.86 14.98
CA ALA A 380 -26.28 23.44 14.51
C ALA A 380 -26.93 22.56 15.59
N ASP A 381 -28.13 22.92 16.01
CA ASP A 381 -28.98 22.07 16.84
C ASP A 381 -29.35 20.77 16.10
N LEU A 382 -29.84 19.77 16.84
CA LEU A 382 -30.19 18.44 16.32
C LEU A 382 -31.19 18.53 15.14
N ASP A 383 -32.13 19.48 15.21
CA ASP A 383 -33.16 19.65 14.18
C ASP A 383 -32.57 20.19 12.88
N SER A 384 -31.59 21.09 12.95
CA SER A 384 -30.85 21.62 11.82
C SER A 384 -30.01 20.54 11.14
N CYS A 385 -29.32 19.70 11.93
CA CYS A 385 -28.54 18.56 11.41
C CYS A 385 -29.44 17.52 10.70
N LEU A 386 -30.57 17.16 11.30
CA LEU A 386 -31.53 16.22 10.72
C LEU A 386 -32.17 16.79 9.44
N SER A 387 -32.48 18.08 9.42
CA SER A 387 -33.05 18.75 8.24
C SER A 387 -32.06 18.83 7.08
N ALA A 388 -30.78 19.09 7.37
CA ALA A 388 -29.73 19.12 6.36
C ALA A 388 -29.48 17.72 5.76
N LEU A 389 -29.45 16.67 6.60
CA LEU A 389 -29.35 15.29 6.15
C LEU A 389 -30.52 14.90 5.25
N LEU A 390 -31.76 15.18 5.67
CA LEU A 390 -32.97 14.89 4.89
C LEU A 390 -32.97 15.62 3.54
N SER A 391 -32.51 16.87 3.49
CA SER A 391 -32.38 17.64 2.26
C SER A 391 -31.36 17.02 1.29
N CYS A 392 -30.24 16.49 1.80
CA CYS A 392 -29.27 15.77 0.97
C CYS A 392 -29.83 14.45 0.44
N LEU A 393 -30.50 13.67 1.30
CA LEU A 393 -31.13 12.39 0.93
C LEU A 393 -32.24 12.56 -0.12
N GLN A 394 -33.00 13.66 -0.08
CA GLN A 394 -34.03 13.97 -1.08
C GLN A 394 -33.46 14.33 -2.45
N LYS A 395 -32.22 14.85 -2.50
CA LYS A 395 -31.55 15.22 -3.76
C LYS A 395 -30.92 14.03 -4.48
N THR A 396 -30.68 12.92 -3.79
CA THR A 396 -29.87 11.81 -4.32
C THR A 396 -30.59 10.89 -5.31
N GLY A 397 -31.91 11.04 -5.52
CA GLY A 397 -32.65 10.16 -6.45
C GLY A 397 -32.59 8.67 -6.05
N SER A 398 -33.05 7.79 -6.94
CA SER A 398 -33.32 6.37 -6.61
C SER A 398 -32.07 5.49 -6.41
N ILE A 399 -30.86 6.03 -6.56
CA ILE A 399 -29.59 5.35 -6.29
C ILE A 399 -28.89 6.13 -5.19
N MET A 400 -28.85 5.56 -3.98
CA MET A 400 -28.18 6.15 -2.82
C MET A 400 -26.66 6.12 -2.99
N VAL A 401 -26.12 7.09 -3.74
CA VAL A 401 -24.69 7.38 -3.70
C VAL A 401 -24.47 8.24 -2.45
N VAL A 402 -23.92 7.62 -1.40
CA VAL A 402 -23.55 8.32 -0.18
C VAL A 402 -22.34 9.19 -0.50
N ASP A 403 -22.53 10.50 -0.57
CA ASP A 403 -21.46 11.48 -0.80
C ASP A 403 -20.89 12.03 0.52
N GLY A 404 -19.78 12.77 0.43
CA GLY A 404 -19.11 13.37 1.59
C GLY A 404 -20.03 14.29 2.41
N ALA A 405 -21.01 14.95 1.79
CA ALA A 405 -21.95 15.82 2.49
C ALA A 405 -22.98 15.02 3.31
N ILE A 406 -23.46 13.90 2.78
CA ILE A 406 -24.32 12.96 3.52
C ILE A 406 -23.55 12.38 4.71
N ILE A 407 -22.29 11.99 4.51
CA ILE A 407 -21.39 11.50 5.55
C ILE A 407 -21.19 12.54 6.66
N ASP A 408 -20.89 13.80 6.29
CA ASP A 408 -20.70 14.88 7.25
C ASP A 408 -21.97 15.17 8.06
N HIS A 409 -23.14 15.10 7.43
CA HIS A 409 -24.42 15.29 8.11
C HIS A 409 -24.79 14.10 9.00
N MET A 410 -24.59 12.86 8.56
CA MET A 410 -24.78 11.66 9.39
C MET A 410 -23.83 11.68 10.59
N SER A 411 -22.57 12.09 10.38
CA SER A 411 -21.56 12.20 11.43
C SER A 411 -21.88 13.32 12.43
N SER A 412 -22.53 14.40 11.98
CA SER A 412 -23.00 15.48 12.86
C SER A 412 -24.09 15.00 13.84
N LEU A 413 -24.83 13.95 13.48
CA LEU A 413 -25.85 13.35 14.36
C LEU A 413 -25.24 12.51 15.49
N LEU A 414 -24.02 12.00 15.33
CA LEU A 414 -23.30 11.27 16.38
C LEU A 414 -22.93 12.15 17.58
N ALA A 415 -23.08 13.47 17.46
CA ALA A 415 -22.85 14.43 18.53
C ALA A 415 -24.02 14.56 19.52
N PHE A 416 -25.14 13.88 19.27
CA PHE A 416 -26.37 13.92 20.07
C PHE A 416 -26.65 12.56 20.69
N ASP A 417 -27.44 12.57 21.77
CA ASP A 417 -27.85 11.34 22.45
C ASP A 417 -28.64 10.44 21.50
N TYR A 418 -28.40 9.13 21.58
CA TYR A 418 -29.01 8.14 20.69
C TYR A 418 -30.53 8.08 20.86
N ASP A 419 -31.03 8.10 22.09
CA ASP A 419 -32.46 8.02 22.37
C ASP A 419 -33.17 9.31 21.96
N GLU A 420 -32.52 10.46 22.16
CA GLU A 420 -32.99 11.76 21.68
C GLU A 420 -33.05 11.80 20.14
N THR A 421 -31.98 11.39 19.47
CA THR A 421 -31.88 11.35 18.00
C THR A 421 -32.91 10.38 17.40
N ALA A 422 -33.03 9.17 17.95
CA ALA A 422 -34.00 8.18 17.49
C ALA A 422 -35.45 8.67 17.69
N THR A 423 -35.74 9.34 18.81
CA THR A 423 -37.06 9.94 19.06
C THR A 423 -37.36 11.05 18.06
N ARG A 424 -36.37 11.90 17.77
CA ARG A 424 -36.54 13.03 16.84
C ARG A 424 -36.69 12.57 15.40
N VAL A 425 -35.88 11.60 14.95
CA VAL A 425 -36.00 10.95 13.62
C VAL A 425 -37.38 10.35 13.41
N ARG A 426 -37.95 9.70 14.45
CA ARG A 426 -39.31 9.13 14.39
C ARG A 426 -40.42 10.17 14.29
N GLN A 427 -40.15 11.42 14.65
CA GLN A 427 -41.10 12.54 14.53
C GLN A 427 -41.05 13.22 13.16
N PHE A 428 -40.05 12.93 12.32
CA PHE A 428 -40.05 13.41 10.95
C PHE A 428 -41.13 12.68 10.14
N PRO A 429 -41.84 13.39 9.24
CA PRO A 429 -42.81 12.74 8.36
C PRO A 429 -42.12 11.61 7.60
N LYS A 430 -42.73 10.41 7.57
CA LYS A 430 -42.26 9.34 6.70
C LYS A 430 -42.18 9.90 5.29
N LEU A 431 -40.98 9.84 4.68
CA LEU A 431 -40.77 10.14 3.27
C LEU A 431 -41.73 9.26 2.47
N GLU A 432 -42.85 9.82 2.02
CA GLU A 432 -43.65 9.16 1.00
C GLU A 432 -42.85 9.20 -0.30
N PHE A 433 -42.22 8.09 -0.64
CA PHE A 433 -41.82 7.81 -2.01
C PHE A 433 -43.09 7.47 -2.81
N SER A 434 -43.98 8.46 -2.98
CA SER A 434 -45.24 8.34 -3.70
C SER A 434 -45.18 9.08 -5.04
N SER A 435 -44.28 8.66 -5.92
CA SER A 435 -44.50 8.72 -7.38
C SER A 435 -43.29 8.14 -8.12
N LEU A 436 -43.45 6.96 -8.71
CA LEU A 436 -43.04 6.63 -10.08
C LEU A 436 -43.49 5.19 -10.36
N THR A 437 -44.58 5.11 -11.13
CA THR A 437 -45.04 3.92 -11.84
C THR A 437 -44.18 3.71 -13.08
#